data_AF-A0A7Y2J7D3-F1
#
_entry.id   AF-A0A7Y2J7D3-F1
#
_cell.length_a   1.000
_cell.length_b   1.000
_cell.length_c   1.000
_cell.angle_alpha   90.00
_cell.angle_beta   90.00
_cell.angle_gamma   90.00
#
_symmetry.space_group_name_H-M   'P 1'
#
loop_
_entity.id
_entity.type
_entity.pdbx_description
1 polymer ?
#
loop_
_entity_poly.entity_id
_entity_poly.type
_entity_poly.pdbx_seq_one_letter_code
_entity_poly.pdbx_strand_id
1 'polypeptide(L)' 'DTDHKLALELKRFDPPNGLHYVHEVQVGDIFRLYNGREFRRGDKRVKRIECIEIKTGKLYLFNPNAEVHLIEN' A
#
# COMPACT_ATOMS: atom_id res chain seq x y z
N ASP A 1 -26.23 -21.88 -28.37
CA ASP A 1 -26.72 -20.54 -28.70
C ASP A 1 -27.56 -20.09 -27.52
N THR A 2 -27.16 -19.23 -26.58
CA THR A 2 -26.04 -18.30 -26.49
C THR A 2 -25.74 -18.13 -24.98
N ASP A 3 -24.72 -18.82 -24.49
CA ASP A 3 -24.22 -18.74 -23.10
C ASP A 3 -23.43 -17.44 -22.89
N HIS A 4 -24.12 -16.31 -22.87
CA HIS A 4 -23.49 -14.99 -22.66
C HIS A 4 -24.20 -14.17 -21.58
N LYS A 5 -24.48 -14.78 -20.43
CA LYS A 5 -24.88 -14.07 -19.20
C LYS A 5 -24.12 -14.54 -17.95
N LEU A 6 -22.84 -14.89 -18.09
CA LEU A 6 -22.04 -15.35 -16.94
C LEU A 6 -20.61 -14.79 -16.89
N ALA A 7 -20.34 -13.67 -17.57
CA ALA A 7 -19.01 -13.06 -17.58
C ALA A 7 -18.91 -11.72 -16.82
N LEU A 8 -19.98 -11.27 -16.15
CA LEU A 8 -20.00 -9.99 -15.42
C LEU A 8 -20.25 -10.11 -13.91
N GLU A 9 -20.20 -11.32 -13.35
CA GLU A 9 -20.54 -11.56 -11.94
C GLU A 9 -19.35 -11.99 -11.06
N LEU A 10 -18.18 -12.26 -11.64
CA LEU A 10 -16.95 -12.60 -10.89
C LEU A 10 -15.97 -11.42 -10.68
N LYS A 11 -16.33 -10.19 -11.08
CA LYS A 11 -15.52 -8.98 -10.81
C LYS A 11 -16.10 -8.08 -9.72
N ARG A 12 -16.92 -8.63 -8.82
CA ARG A 12 -17.38 -7.97 -7.59
C ARG A 12 -16.78 -8.60 -6.33
N PHE A 13 -15.59 -9.19 -6.46
CA PHE A 13 -14.89 -9.86 -5.36
C PHE A 13 -13.39 -9.60 -5.35
N ASP A 14 -12.95 -8.42 -5.81
CA ASP A 14 -11.77 -7.84 -5.16
C ASP A 14 -12.32 -7.25 -3.84
N PRO A 15 -12.00 -7.84 -2.67
CA PRO A 15 -12.23 -7.17 -1.38
C PRO A 15 -11.60 -5.77 -1.45
N PRO A 16 -11.99 -4.79 -0.61
CA PRO A 16 -11.36 -3.46 -0.65
C PRO A 16 -9.85 -3.66 -0.70
N ASN A 17 -9.22 -3.27 -1.81
CA ASN A 17 -7.89 -3.78 -2.19
C ASN A 17 -6.76 -3.39 -1.21
N GLY A 18 -7.12 -2.80 -0.07
CA GLY A 18 -6.23 -2.36 0.99
C GLY A 18 -5.14 -1.45 0.44
N LEU A 19 -5.36 -0.89 -0.75
CA LEU A 19 -4.40 -0.10 -1.49
C LEU A 19 -4.60 1.32 -1.01
N HIS A 20 -3.63 1.78 -0.24
CA HIS A 20 -3.56 3.13 0.27
C HIS A 20 -2.33 3.80 -0.34
N TYR A 21 -2.30 5.11 -0.32
CA TYR A 21 -1.07 5.83 -0.66
C TYR A 21 -0.21 6.02 0.58
N VAL A 22 1.10 6.01 0.40
CA VAL A 22 2.03 6.21 1.53
C VAL A 22 1.78 7.54 2.24
N HIS A 23 1.23 8.55 1.53
CA HIS A 23 0.83 9.84 2.10
C HIS A 23 -0.44 9.80 2.99
N GLU A 24 -1.22 8.73 2.95
CA GLU A 24 -2.42 8.53 3.78
C GLU A 24 -2.10 7.79 5.09
N VAL A 25 -1.02 7.01 5.10
CA VAL A 25 -0.52 6.30 6.30
C VAL A 25 -0.19 7.30 7.42
N GLN A 26 -0.42 6.99 8.69
CA GLN A 26 -0.02 7.92 9.76
C GLN A 26 1.50 7.84 10.01
N VAL A 27 2.09 8.91 10.54
CA VAL A 27 3.52 8.88 10.92
C VAL A 27 3.68 7.92 12.09
N GLY A 28 4.59 6.96 11.94
CA GLY A 28 4.82 5.89 12.92
C GLY A 28 4.10 4.57 12.58
N ASP A 29 3.13 4.58 11.66
CA ASP A 29 2.46 3.35 11.22
C ASP A 29 3.33 2.52 10.28
N ILE A 30 3.05 1.22 10.26
CA ILE A 30 3.74 0.25 9.41
C ILE A 30 2.84 -0.12 8.24
N PHE A 31 3.43 -0.13 7.05
CA PHE A 31 2.79 -0.53 5.82
C PHE A 31 3.65 -1.54 5.06
N ARG A 32 3.02 -2.29 4.16
CA ARG A 32 3.67 -3.30 3.33
C ARG A 32 3.65 -2.89 1.87
N LEU A 33 4.75 -3.15 1.18
CA LEU A 33 4.78 -3.08 -0.29
C LEU A 33 4.37 -4.43 -0.91
N TYR A 34 4.01 -4.39 -2.19
CA TYR A 34 3.68 -5.58 -3.00
C TYR A 34 4.78 -6.66 -2.98
N ASN A 35 6.05 -6.27 -2.79
CA ASN A 35 7.18 -7.20 -2.68
C ASN A 35 7.31 -7.85 -1.29
N GLY A 36 6.35 -7.61 -0.39
CA GLY A 36 6.31 -8.17 0.94
C GLY A 36 7.23 -7.49 1.95
N ARG A 37 7.93 -6.40 1.58
CA ARG A 37 8.76 -5.60 2.49
C ARG A 37 7.89 -4.66 3.31
N GLU A 38 8.27 -4.49 4.57
CA GLU A 38 7.54 -3.70 5.57
C GLU A 38 8.33 -2.45 5.90
N PHE A 39 7.63 -1.33 5.95
CA PHE A 39 8.21 -0.03 6.20
C PHE A 39 7.38 0.72 7.22
N ARG A 40 8.07 1.47 8.08
CA ARG A 40 7.45 2.45 8.96
C ARG A 40 7.43 3.79 8.27
N ARG A 41 6.28 4.44 8.20
CA ARG A 41 6.22 5.83 7.73
C ARG A 41 6.87 6.74 8.77
N GLY A 42 7.79 7.57 8.32
CA GLY A 42 8.35 8.70 9.04
C GLY A 42 7.80 10.03 8.51
N ASP A 43 8.58 11.09 8.66
CA ASP A 43 8.15 12.44 8.31
C ASP A 43 8.08 12.69 6.80
N LYS A 44 7.19 13.60 6.42
CA LYS A 44 7.16 14.15 5.07
C LYS A 44 8.26 15.20 4.95
N ARG A 45 9.28 14.92 4.13
CA ARG A 45 10.21 15.93 3.60
C ARG A 45 9.60 16.60 2.38
N VAL A 46 10.03 17.82 2.07
CA VAL A 46 9.62 18.70 0.95
C VAL A 46 8.64 18.08 -0.07
N LYS A 47 9.06 17.02 -0.80
CA LYS A 47 8.25 16.26 -1.77
C LYS A 47 8.24 14.74 -1.57
N ARG A 48 8.93 14.22 -0.56
CA ARG A 48 9.16 12.77 -0.34
C ARG A 48 8.81 12.40 1.08
N ILE A 49 8.38 11.17 1.29
CA ILE A 49 8.07 10.67 2.63
C ILE A 49 9.22 9.78 3.07
N GLU A 50 9.84 10.11 4.21
CA GLU A 50 10.84 9.25 4.82
C GLU A 50 10.14 8.01 5.35
N CYS A 51 10.62 6.83 4.99
CA CYS A 51 10.13 5.57 5.51
C CYS A 51 11.30 4.68 5.87
N ILE A 52 11.22 3.97 6.99
CA ILE A 52 12.29 3.10 7.48
C ILE A 52 11.88 1.65 7.25
N GLU A 53 12.69 0.86 6.57
CA GLU A 53 12.44 -0.56 6.43
C GLU A 53 12.59 -1.28 7.78
N ILE A 54 11.55 -2.00 8.22
CA ILE A 54 11.53 -2.65 9.53
C ILE A 54 12.61 -3.72 9.66
N LYS A 55 12.84 -4.49 8.60
CA LYS A 55 13.78 -5.62 8.62
C LYS A 55 15.25 -5.20 8.65
N THR A 56 15.58 -4.07 8.04
CA THR A 56 16.99 -3.65 7.84
C THR A 56 17.34 -2.36 8.56
N GLY A 57 16.35 -1.61 9.04
CA GLY A 57 16.54 -0.27 9.62
C GLY A 57 16.97 0.80 8.61
N LYS A 58 16.98 0.50 7.31
CA LYS A 58 17.41 1.45 6.27
C LYS A 58 16.33 2.49 6.01
N LEU A 59 16.74 3.75 5.86
CA LEU A 59 15.86 4.86 5.49
C LEU A 59 15.70 4.94 3.97
N TYR A 60 14.47 5.13 3.54
CA TYR A 60 14.03 5.23 2.15
C TYR A 60 13.18 6.48 1.96
N LEU A 61 13.27 7.08 0.77
CA LEU A 61 12.46 8.23 0.38
C LEU A 61 11.39 7.80 -0.61
N PHE A 62 10.16 7.70 -0.12
CA PHE A 62 9.02 7.30 -0.94
C PHE A 62 8.42 8.49 -1.69
N ASN A 63 7.88 8.21 -2.89
CA ASN A 63 6.96 9.13 -3.54
C ASN A 63 5.65 9.16 -2.72
N PRO A 64 5.05 10.32 -2.42
CA PRO A 64 3.75 10.37 -1.74
C PRO A 64 2.68 9.50 -2.39
N ASN A 65 2.70 9.38 -3.72
CA ASN A 65 1.74 8.58 -4.48
C ASN A 65 2.13 7.10 -4.60
N ALA A 66 3.07 6.61 -3.79
CA ALA A 66 3.40 5.20 -3.77
C ALA A 66 2.25 4.40 -3.14
N GLU A 67 1.78 3.39 -3.86
CA GLU A 67 0.74 2.47 -3.39
C GLU A 67 1.33 1.48 -2.38
N VAL A 68 0.63 1.33 -1.25
CA VAL A 68 1.03 0.53 -0.10
C VAL A 68 -0.18 -0.18 0.49
N HIS A 69 0.06 -1.29 1.18
CA HIS A 69 -0.95 -1.97 1.96
C HIS A 69 -0.80 -1.61 3.43
N LEU A 70 -1.87 -1.09 4.04
CA LEU A 70 -1.91 -0.91 5.49
C LEU A 70 -1.91 -2.28 6.17
N ILE A 71 -1.14 -2.40 7.24
CA ILE A 71 -1.16 -3.59 8.10
C ILE A 71 -1.97 -3.16 9.32
N GLU A 72 -3.24 -3.57 9.40
CA GLU A 72 -4.00 -3.46 10.65
C GLU A 72 -3.41 -4.44 11.67
N ASN A 73 -3.27 -3.96 12.90
CA ASN A 73 -2.71 -4.72 14.02
C ASN A 73 -3.83 -5.32 14.87
#